data_AF-A0A183G0N2-F1
#
_entry.id   AF-A0A183G0N2-F1
#
_cell.length_a   1.000
_cell.length_b   1.000
_cell.length_c   1.000
_cell.angle_alpha   90.00
_cell.angle_beta   90.00
_cell.angle_gamma   90.00
#
_symmetry.space_group_name_H-M   'P 1'
#
loop_
_entity.id
_entity.type
_entity.pdbx_description
1 polymer ?
#
loop_
_entity_poly.entity_id
_entity_poly.type
_entity_poly.pdbx_seq_one_letter_code
_entity_poly.pdbx_strand_id
1 'polypeptide(L)'
;MSAESRLDDRTQFEWPPLSNAFQPRLVLPFLAYFAGFRLVSQFVKTFMWQGYAGFKGYRLQNLTICLLHSLISGIWTTVFFLVYTKEMFDEVVHWYRPWAAQLPIISIAYFVHDAVDMLHHEWSRWTLELLVHHIATCFALLVGLLSGKFLLGDYWALLMEGNSIFLHTRTIMHISGLSKEHPDLYKTVVRCNVVSFVLYRFVGQALFVRWAVSHINKMHVFYVCVALGGPSVFVVINVTLFFRVLVADGYLSERWRSKAAIDRYAIHASAFFGVYSGQLIEAAQWEFPAVSRKPVSYGNGRERRLHAVHCELASGFPKHH
;
A
#
# COMPACT_ATOMS: atom_id res chain seq x y z
N MET A 1 -27.52 9.92 -37.34
CA MET A 1 -26.82 10.38 -36.12
C MET A 1 -27.80 11.18 -35.28
N SER A 2 -28.32 10.59 -34.20
CA SER A 2 -29.27 11.25 -33.30
C SER A 2 -28.58 12.35 -32.47
N ALA A 3 -29.37 13.29 -31.94
CA ALA A 3 -28.85 14.37 -31.10
C ALA A 3 -28.15 13.85 -29.82
N GLU A 4 -28.52 12.67 -29.31
CA GLU A 4 -27.84 11.98 -28.21
C GLU A 4 -26.39 11.59 -28.56
N SER A 5 -26.14 11.05 -29.75
CA SER A 5 -24.78 10.68 -30.16
C SER A 5 -23.87 11.92 -30.33
N ARG A 6 -24.46 13.08 -30.62
CA ARG A 6 -23.75 14.35 -30.82
C ARG A 6 -23.45 15.07 -29.50
N LEU A 7 -24.20 14.77 -28.43
CA LEU A 7 -23.96 15.25 -27.06
C LEU A 7 -22.87 14.42 -26.35
N ASP A 8 -22.79 13.12 -26.67
CA ASP A 8 -21.80 12.20 -26.10
C ASP A 8 -20.36 12.46 -26.61
N ASP A 9 -20.20 12.93 -27.86
CA ASP A 9 -18.87 13.27 -28.41
C ASP A 9 -18.29 14.59 -27.84
N ARG A 10 -19.12 15.63 -27.62
CA ARG A 10 -18.63 16.95 -27.18
C ARG A 10 -18.00 16.93 -25.79
N THR A 11 -18.56 16.12 -24.89
CA THR A 11 -18.07 15.95 -23.53
C THR A 11 -16.73 15.19 -23.46
N GLN A 12 -16.23 14.58 -24.56
CA GLN A 12 -14.86 14.02 -24.61
C GLN A 12 -13.79 15.13 -24.64
N PHE A 13 -14.19 16.36 -25.00
CA PHE A 13 -13.32 17.52 -25.22
C PHE A 13 -13.52 18.64 -24.18
N GLU A 14 -14.36 18.44 -23.17
CA GLU A 14 -14.69 19.46 -22.16
C GLU A 14 -14.18 19.07 -20.77
N TRP A 15 -13.98 20.07 -19.92
CA TRP A 15 -13.59 19.86 -18.52
C TRP A 15 -14.72 19.17 -17.72
N PRO A 16 -14.39 18.34 -16.71
CA PRO A 16 -15.41 17.70 -15.89
C PRO A 16 -16.27 18.76 -15.18
N PRO A 17 -17.61 18.71 -15.30
CA PRO A 17 -18.49 19.68 -14.69
C PRO A 17 -18.47 19.53 -13.17
N LEU A 18 -17.79 20.45 -12.49
CA LEU A 18 -17.63 20.42 -11.02
C LEU A 18 -18.97 20.54 -10.27
N SER A 19 -20.01 21.09 -10.92
CA SER A 19 -21.38 21.12 -10.38
C SER A 19 -21.94 19.73 -10.07
N ASN A 20 -21.43 18.68 -10.73
CA ASN A 20 -21.83 17.30 -10.45
C ASN A 20 -21.36 16.80 -9.08
N ALA A 21 -20.37 17.45 -8.46
CA ALA A 21 -19.82 17.03 -7.16
C ALA A 21 -20.85 17.09 -6.03
N PHE A 22 -21.82 18.01 -6.14
CA PHE A 22 -22.85 18.23 -5.13
C PHE A 22 -24.18 17.55 -5.45
N GLN A 23 -24.22 16.73 -6.51
CA GLN A 23 -25.46 16.05 -6.86
C GLN A 23 -25.81 14.96 -5.84
N PRO A 24 -27.10 14.81 -5.48
CA PRO A 24 -27.54 13.81 -4.51
C PRO A 24 -27.12 12.39 -4.87
N ARG A 25 -27.02 12.06 -6.17
CA ARG A 25 -26.56 10.76 -6.67
C ARG A 25 -25.13 10.37 -6.28
N LEU A 26 -24.28 11.36 -5.97
CA LEU A 26 -22.90 11.16 -5.52
C LEU A 26 -22.77 11.37 -4.01
N VAL A 27 -23.35 12.47 -3.51
CA VAL A 27 -23.20 12.88 -2.10
C VAL A 27 -23.91 11.90 -1.15
N LEU A 28 -25.15 11.47 -1.45
CA LEU A 28 -25.89 10.60 -0.55
C LEU A 28 -25.23 9.23 -0.38
N PRO A 29 -24.83 8.52 -1.46
CA PRO A 29 -24.12 7.25 -1.30
C PRO A 29 -22.75 7.46 -0.63
N PHE A 30 -22.00 8.50 -0.98
CA PHE A 30 -20.73 8.81 -0.31
C PHE A 30 -20.87 8.94 1.20
N LEU A 31 -21.83 9.76 1.67
CA LEU A 31 -22.08 9.95 3.10
C LEU A 31 -22.52 8.66 3.78
N ALA A 32 -23.38 7.87 3.12
CA ALA A 32 -23.84 6.58 3.64
C ALA A 32 -22.68 5.58 3.79
N TYR A 33 -21.82 5.45 2.77
CA TYR A 33 -20.66 4.56 2.83
C TYR A 33 -19.62 5.04 3.84
N PHE A 34 -19.36 6.35 3.91
CA PHE A 34 -18.44 6.92 4.90
C PHE A 34 -18.92 6.66 6.33
N ALA A 35 -20.21 6.87 6.60
CA ALA A 35 -20.82 6.51 7.89
C ALA A 35 -20.75 4.99 8.15
N GLY A 36 -20.97 4.17 7.12
CA GLY A 36 -20.81 2.72 7.20
C GLY A 36 -19.40 2.31 7.64
N PHE A 37 -18.36 2.83 6.99
CA PHE A 37 -16.97 2.57 7.38
C PHE A 37 -16.66 3.07 8.79
N ARG A 38 -17.21 4.20 9.22
CA ARG A 38 -17.09 4.68 10.61
C ARG A 38 -17.68 3.70 11.62
N LEU A 39 -18.87 3.17 11.35
CA LEU A 39 -19.52 2.19 12.21
C LEU A 39 -18.74 0.88 12.27
N VAL A 40 -18.25 0.39 11.12
CA VAL A 40 -17.42 -0.82 11.07
C VAL A 40 -16.09 -0.59 11.79
N SER A 41 -15.46 0.57 11.63
CA SER A 41 -14.23 0.95 12.35
C SER A 41 -14.46 0.96 13.86
N GLN A 42 -15.57 1.52 14.33
CA GLN A 42 -15.95 1.45 15.75
C GLN A 42 -16.15 0.02 16.21
N PHE A 43 -16.88 -0.81 15.45
CA PHE A 43 -17.07 -2.22 15.75
C PHE A 43 -15.73 -2.97 15.88
N VAL A 44 -14.81 -2.80 14.92
CA VAL A 44 -13.48 -3.43 14.95
C VAL A 44 -12.68 -2.95 16.17
N LYS A 45 -12.72 -1.65 16.48
CA LYS A 45 -12.03 -1.08 17.65
C LYS A 45 -12.60 -1.57 18.99
N THR A 46 -13.89 -1.91 19.05
CA THR A 46 -14.56 -2.43 20.26
C THR A 46 -14.39 -3.93 20.43
N PHE A 47 -14.46 -4.72 19.36
CA PHE A 47 -14.57 -6.18 19.47
C PHE A 47 -13.34 -6.94 18.98
N MET A 48 -12.52 -6.38 18.08
CA MET A 48 -11.39 -7.07 17.49
C MET A 48 -10.05 -6.58 18.07
N TRP A 49 -9.08 -7.49 18.11
CA TRP A 49 -7.68 -7.20 18.50
C TRP A 49 -7.50 -6.63 19.91
N GLN A 50 -8.44 -6.87 20.82
CA GLN A 50 -8.41 -6.37 22.21
C GLN A 50 -7.21 -6.89 23.02
N GLY A 51 -6.62 -8.02 22.61
CA GLY A 51 -5.40 -8.57 23.22
C GLY A 51 -4.10 -7.84 22.86
N TYR A 52 -4.13 -6.87 21.96
CA TYR A 52 -2.95 -6.11 21.53
C TYR A 52 -3.04 -4.66 22.01
N ALA A 53 -2.06 -4.23 22.82
CA ALA A 53 -2.02 -2.87 23.35
C ALA A 53 -1.26 -1.90 22.44
N GLY A 54 -1.56 -0.61 22.58
CA GLY A 54 -0.83 0.49 21.94
C GLY A 54 -0.93 0.51 20.41
N PHE A 55 0.15 0.95 19.77
CA PHE A 55 0.20 1.13 18.32
C PHE A 55 -0.03 -0.16 17.53
N LYS A 56 0.37 -1.31 18.08
CA LYS A 56 0.19 -2.62 17.45
C LYS A 56 -1.29 -2.98 17.29
N GLY A 57 -2.08 -2.77 18.35
CA GLY A 57 -3.53 -3.01 18.33
C GLY A 57 -4.24 -2.09 17.34
N TYR A 58 -3.94 -0.79 17.40
CA TYR A 58 -4.44 0.21 16.45
C TYR A 58 -4.17 -0.20 14.99
N ARG A 59 -2.93 -0.59 14.68
CA ARG A 59 -2.55 -0.96 13.32
C ARG A 59 -3.27 -2.20 12.82
N LEU A 60 -3.48 -3.21 13.66
CA LEU A 60 -4.26 -4.40 13.31
C LEU A 60 -5.72 -4.06 13.03
N GLN A 61 -6.30 -3.18 13.84
CA GLN A 61 -7.66 -2.67 13.65
C GLN A 61 -7.77 -1.92 12.31
N ASN A 62 -6.86 -1.00 12.03
CA ASN A 62 -6.89 -0.26 10.76
C ASN A 62 -6.72 -1.18 9.55
N LEU A 63 -5.73 -2.09 9.59
CA LEU A 63 -5.50 -3.09 8.55
C LEU A 63 -6.72 -3.99 8.30
N THR A 64 -7.53 -4.24 9.33
CA THR A 64 -8.78 -5.03 9.17
C THR A 64 -9.81 -4.27 8.34
N ILE A 65 -9.91 -2.95 8.51
CA ILE A 65 -10.78 -2.10 7.68
C ILE A 65 -10.23 -2.01 6.25
N CYS A 66 -8.91 -1.87 6.08
CA CYS A 66 -8.27 -1.93 4.77
C CYS A 66 -8.52 -3.28 4.06
N LEU A 67 -8.44 -4.38 4.80
CA LEU A 67 -8.74 -5.71 4.27
C LEU A 67 -10.21 -5.83 3.85
N LEU A 68 -11.14 -5.31 4.65
CA LEU A 68 -12.56 -5.30 4.27
C LEU A 68 -12.79 -4.51 2.98
N HIS A 69 -12.21 -3.32 2.87
CA HIS A 69 -12.32 -2.51 1.66
C HIS A 69 -11.77 -3.26 0.44
N SER A 70 -10.53 -3.75 0.52
CA SER A 70 -9.89 -4.46 -0.59
C SER A 70 -10.59 -5.77 -0.96
N LEU A 71 -11.25 -6.46 -0.01
CA LEU A 71 -12.12 -7.60 -0.33
C LEU A 71 -13.33 -7.16 -1.16
N ILE A 72 -14.00 -6.06 -0.78
CA ILE A 72 -15.14 -5.54 -1.53
C ILE A 72 -14.68 -5.07 -2.91
N SER A 73 -13.70 -4.17 -2.97
CA SER A 73 -13.30 -3.53 -4.22
C SER A 73 -12.47 -4.44 -5.12
N GLY A 74 -11.54 -5.20 -4.57
CA GLY A 74 -10.69 -6.14 -5.29
C GLY A 74 -11.48 -7.31 -5.89
N ILE A 75 -12.40 -7.93 -5.13
CA ILE A 75 -13.22 -9.02 -5.68
C ILE A 75 -14.18 -8.46 -6.74
N TRP A 76 -14.84 -7.33 -6.47
CA TRP A 76 -15.79 -6.74 -7.41
C TRP A 76 -15.09 -6.37 -8.73
N THR A 77 -13.98 -5.65 -8.68
CA THR A 77 -13.23 -5.28 -9.91
C THR A 77 -12.70 -6.51 -10.65
N THR A 78 -12.20 -7.52 -9.94
CA THR A 78 -11.71 -8.76 -10.55
C THR A 78 -12.82 -9.50 -11.27
N VAL A 79 -13.96 -9.72 -10.61
CA VAL A 79 -15.12 -10.39 -11.22
C VAL A 79 -15.64 -9.58 -12.41
N PHE A 80 -15.74 -8.26 -12.26
CA PHE A 80 -16.18 -7.38 -13.34
C PHE A 80 -15.24 -7.47 -14.55
N PHE A 81 -13.93 -7.44 -14.32
CA PHE A 81 -12.92 -7.52 -15.37
C PHE A 81 -13.00 -8.84 -16.17
N LEU A 82 -13.27 -9.95 -15.48
CA LEU A 82 -13.39 -11.28 -16.10
C LEU A 82 -14.71 -11.49 -16.83
N VAL A 83 -15.81 -10.89 -16.37
CA VAL A 83 -17.15 -11.08 -16.95
C VAL A 83 -17.43 -10.06 -18.06
N TYR A 84 -17.03 -8.81 -17.88
CA TYR A 84 -17.28 -7.68 -18.79
C TYR A 84 -16.01 -7.29 -19.55
N THR A 85 -15.28 -8.29 -20.04
CA THR A 85 -14.00 -8.06 -20.72
C THR A 85 -14.17 -7.19 -21.96
N LYS A 86 -15.23 -7.40 -22.75
CA LYS A 86 -15.46 -6.60 -23.96
C LYS A 86 -15.60 -5.11 -23.62
N GLU A 87 -16.41 -4.80 -22.61
CA GLU A 87 -16.63 -3.44 -22.14
C GLU A 87 -15.34 -2.82 -21.60
N MET A 88 -14.58 -3.58 -20.79
CA MET A 88 -13.32 -3.14 -20.18
C MET A 88 -12.21 -2.78 -21.18
N PHE A 89 -12.29 -3.27 -22.41
CA PHE A 89 -11.31 -2.98 -23.46
C PHE A 89 -11.84 -2.09 -24.59
N ASP A 90 -13.13 -2.22 -24.96
CA ASP A 90 -13.69 -1.54 -26.13
C ASP A 90 -14.48 -0.27 -25.78
N GLU A 91 -15.09 -0.19 -24.58
CA GLU A 91 -16.05 0.86 -24.22
C GLU A 91 -15.62 1.74 -23.02
N VAL A 92 -14.31 1.79 -22.75
CA VAL A 92 -13.72 2.41 -21.54
C VAL A 92 -14.18 3.86 -21.28
N VAL A 93 -14.45 4.64 -22.33
CA VAL A 93 -14.79 6.07 -22.21
C VAL A 93 -16.26 6.29 -21.87
N HIS A 94 -17.18 5.64 -22.59
CA HIS A 94 -18.60 5.97 -22.61
C HIS A 94 -19.48 5.04 -21.78
N TRP A 95 -18.95 3.88 -21.39
CA TRP A 95 -19.71 2.95 -20.59
C TRP A 95 -19.95 3.52 -19.19
N TYR A 96 -21.21 3.72 -18.84
CA TYR A 96 -21.62 4.19 -17.52
C TYR A 96 -22.88 3.47 -17.06
N ARG A 97 -22.87 2.96 -15.82
CA ARG A 97 -24.05 2.40 -15.16
C ARG A 97 -24.13 2.92 -13.72
N PRO A 98 -25.29 3.43 -13.25
CA PRO A 98 -25.42 3.98 -11.90
C PRO A 98 -25.07 3.00 -10.78
N TRP A 99 -25.35 1.71 -10.97
CA TRP A 99 -24.98 0.65 -10.02
C TRP A 99 -23.47 0.41 -10.00
N ALA A 100 -22.80 0.51 -11.15
CA ALA A 100 -21.35 0.30 -11.27
C ALA A 100 -20.57 1.49 -10.71
N ALA A 101 -21.14 2.69 -10.78
CA ALA A 101 -20.60 3.90 -10.17
C ALA A 101 -20.54 3.83 -8.63
N GLN A 102 -21.30 2.92 -7.98
CA GLN A 102 -21.23 2.76 -6.53
C GLN A 102 -19.85 2.28 -6.08
N LEU A 103 -19.16 1.46 -6.86
CA LEU A 103 -17.87 0.90 -6.47
C LEU A 103 -16.80 1.99 -6.26
N PRO A 104 -16.53 2.90 -7.22
CA PRO A 104 -15.65 4.05 -6.96
C PRO A 104 -16.09 4.93 -5.80
N ILE A 105 -17.41 5.12 -5.59
CA ILE A 105 -17.93 5.93 -4.48
C ILE A 105 -17.61 5.27 -3.13
N ILE A 106 -17.81 3.95 -3.00
CA ILE A 106 -17.42 3.16 -1.83
C ILE A 106 -15.93 3.32 -1.56
N SER A 107 -15.09 3.24 -2.59
CA SER A 107 -13.64 3.39 -2.46
C SER A 107 -13.23 4.79 -2.00
N ILE A 108 -13.79 5.86 -2.59
CA ILE A 108 -13.51 7.24 -2.16
C ILE A 108 -13.93 7.43 -0.70
N ALA A 109 -15.11 6.95 -0.31
CA ALA A 109 -15.59 7.02 1.07
C ALA A 109 -14.64 6.30 2.05
N TYR A 110 -14.16 5.12 1.68
CA TYR A 110 -13.16 4.39 2.44
C TYR A 110 -11.83 5.15 2.55
N PHE A 111 -11.25 5.63 1.45
CA PHE A 111 -9.96 6.33 1.47
C PHE A 111 -10.01 7.61 2.29
N VAL A 112 -11.13 8.34 2.25
CA VAL A 112 -11.33 9.51 3.12
C VAL A 112 -11.46 9.08 4.59
N HIS A 113 -12.18 7.99 4.87
CA HIS A 113 -12.25 7.43 6.23
C HIS A 113 -10.85 7.07 6.75
N ASP A 114 -10.08 6.30 5.97
CA ASP A 114 -8.75 5.82 6.34
C ASP A 114 -7.76 6.96 6.49
N ALA A 115 -7.75 7.93 5.56
CA ALA A 115 -6.94 9.14 5.67
C ALA A 115 -7.23 9.91 6.96
N VAL A 116 -8.50 10.11 7.31
CA VAL A 116 -8.86 10.78 8.57
C VAL A 116 -8.43 9.96 9.77
N ASP A 117 -8.60 8.64 9.78
CA ASP A 117 -8.18 7.81 10.91
C ASP A 117 -6.66 7.85 11.10
N MET A 118 -5.89 7.73 10.01
CA MET A 118 -4.44 7.82 10.02
C MET A 118 -3.94 9.18 10.54
N LEU A 119 -4.50 10.30 10.05
CA LEU A 119 -4.11 11.66 10.47
C LEU A 119 -4.27 11.89 11.99
N HIS A 120 -5.18 11.18 12.65
CA HIS A 120 -5.40 11.30 14.10
C HIS A 120 -4.48 10.42 14.95
N HIS A 121 -3.92 9.33 14.39
CA HIS A 121 -3.21 8.31 15.17
C HIS A 121 -1.74 8.11 14.76
N GLU A 122 -1.35 8.47 13.55
CA GLU A 122 0.01 8.28 13.04
C GLU A 122 0.51 9.51 12.28
N TRP A 123 1.74 9.93 12.54
CA TRP A 123 2.43 10.91 11.71
C TRP A 123 3.85 10.44 11.39
N SER A 124 3.99 9.70 10.30
CA SER A 124 5.28 9.22 9.80
C SER A 124 5.44 9.51 8.31
N ARG A 125 6.66 9.42 7.78
CA ARG A 125 6.87 9.55 6.31
C ARG A 125 6.07 8.49 5.54
N TRP A 126 5.85 7.34 6.14
CA TRP A 126 5.04 6.26 5.58
C TRP A 126 3.56 6.62 5.54
N THR A 127 3.06 7.22 6.62
CA THR A 127 1.71 7.82 6.66
C THR A 127 1.55 8.85 5.56
N LEU A 128 2.55 9.71 5.35
CA LEU A 128 2.52 10.73 4.30
C LEU A 128 2.52 10.12 2.90
N GLU A 129 3.36 9.12 2.63
CA GLU A 129 3.38 8.38 1.36
C GLU A 129 1.99 7.77 1.07
N LEU A 130 1.36 7.15 2.07
CA LEU A 130 0.04 6.54 1.94
C LEU A 130 -1.08 7.59 1.82
N LEU A 131 -0.96 8.73 2.49
CA LEU A 131 -1.91 9.84 2.36
C LEU A 131 -1.85 10.46 0.96
N VAL A 132 -0.65 10.68 0.40
CA VAL A 132 -0.47 11.14 -0.99
C VAL A 132 -1.08 10.14 -1.95
N HIS A 133 -0.91 8.84 -1.71
CA HIS A 133 -1.58 7.79 -2.46
C HIS A 133 -3.11 7.94 -2.39
N HIS A 134 -3.72 8.06 -1.20
CA HIS A 134 -5.17 8.26 -1.08
C HIS A 134 -5.68 9.51 -1.79
N ILE A 135 -4.96 10.63 -1.67
CA ILE A 135 -5.33 11.88 -2.35
C ILE A 135 -5.30 11.68 -3.87
N ALA A 136 -4.24 11.05 -4.39
CA ALA A 136 -4.11 10.77 -5.83
C ALA A 136 -5.19 9.80 -6.33
N THR A 137 -5.47 8.73 -5.57
CA THR A 137 -6.53 7.76 -5.90
C THR A 137 -7.90 8.44 -5.90
N CYS A 138 -8.25 9.15 -4.83
CA CYS A 138 -9.53 9.87 -4.73
C CYS A 138 -9.71 10.88 -5.85
N PHE A 139 -8.65 11.64 -6.18
CA PHE A 139 -8.68 12.58 -7.29
C PHE A 139 -8.96 11.88 -8.62
N ALA A 140 -8.24 10.79 -8.92
CA ALA A 140 -8.43 10.04 -10.17
C ALA A 140 -9.86 9.47 -10.29
N LEU A 141 -10.36 8.83 -9.22
CA LEU A 141 -11.71 8.25 -9.19
C LEU A 141 -12.81 9.33 -9.31
N LEU A 142 -12.60 10.48 -8.67
CA LEU A 142 -13.57 11.58 -8.71
C LEU A 142 -13.66 12.18 -10.12
N VAL A 143 -12.55 12.24 -10.87
CA VAL A 143 -12.56 12.71 -12.26
C VAL A 143 -13.46 11.84 -13.14
N GLY A 144 -13.39 10.51 -13.01
CA GLY A 144 -14.28 9.58 -13.70
C GLY A 144 -15.75 9.83 -13.33
N LEU A 145 -16.05 9.84 -12.03
CA LEU A 145 -17.41 10.07 -11.53
C LEU A 145 -18.01 11.42 -11.94
N LEU A 146 -17.25 12.52 -11.84
CA LEU A 146 -17.76 13.86 -12.16
C LEU A 146 -18.01 14.06 -13.66
N SER A 147 -17.15 13.46 -14.49
CA SER A 147 -17.33 13.50 -15.94
C SER A 147 -18.50 12.65 -16.42
N GLY A 148 -18.95 11.66 -15.62
CA GLY A 148 -19.89 10.64 -16.07
C GLY A 148 -19.31 9.73 -17.16
N LYS A 149 -17.99 9.78 -17.34
CA LYS A 149 -17.20 9.05 -18.33
C LYS A 149 -16.03 8.39 -17.65
N PHE A 150 -15.34 7.49 -18.36
CA PHE A 150 -14.17 6.80 -17.83
C PHE A 150 -14.42 6.00 -16.55
N LEU A 151 -15.68 5.61 -16.29
CA LEU A 151 -16.03 4.78 -15.14
C LEU A 151 -15.25 3.46 -15.16
N LEU A 152 -15.03 2.88 -16.35
CA LEU A 152 -14.19 1.70 -16.49
C LEU A 152 -12.70 1.99 -16.24
N GLY A 153 -12.26 3.23 -16.43
CA GLY A 153 -10.95 3.71 -15.98
C GLY A 153 -10.80 3.65 -14.46
N ASP A 154 -11.86 3.98 -13.71
CA ASP A 154 -11.89 3.81 -12.25
C ASP A 154 -11.77 2.33 -11.86
N TYR A 155 -12.40 1.43 -12.62
CA TYR A 155 -12.27 -0.03 -12.41
C TYR A 155 -10.85 -0.52 -12.70
N TRP A 156 -10.23 -0.02 -13.77
CA TRP A 156 -8.81 -0.30 -14.06
C TRP A 156 -7.89 0.18 -12.93
N ALA A 157 -8.15 1.36 -12.36
CA ALA A 157 -7.39 1.87 -11.23
C ALA A 157 -7.61 1.02 -9.97
N LEU A 158 -8.86 0.65 -9.65
CA LEU A 158 -9.21 -0.15 -8.48
C LEU A 158 -8.84 -1.63 -8.60
N LEU A 159 -8.52 -2.12 -9.80
CA LEU A 159 -8.08 -3.49 -10.03
C LEU A 159 -6.85 -3.84 -9.15
N MET A 160 -6.02 -2.83 -8.81
CA MET A 160 -4.87 -3.01 -7.91
C MET A 160 -5.24 -3.45 -6.48
N GLU A 161 -6.48 -3.20 -6.05
CA GLU A 161 -7.00 -3.66 -4.75
C GLU A 161 -7.09 -5.19 -4.65
N GLY A 162 -7.15 -5.89 -5.79
CA GLY A 162 -7.06 -7.36 -5.83
C GLY A 162 -5.76 -7.89 -5.21
N ASN A 163 -4.63 -7.18 -5.38
CA ASN A 163 -3.40 -7.50 -4.66
C ASN A 163 -3.45 -7.05 -3.19
N SER A 164 -4.08 -5.91 -2.89
CA SER A 164 -4.18 -5.36 -1.53
C SER A 164 -4.80 -6.37 -0.55
N ILE A 165 -5.70 -7.25 -0.98
CA ILE A 165 -6.23 -8.37 -0.18
C ILE A 165 -5.08 -9.18 0.42
N PHE A 166 -4.20 -9.74 -0.42
CA PHE A 166 -3.09 -10.57 0.02
C PHE A 166 -2.04 -9.77 0.81
N LEU A 167 -1.83 -8.51 0.45
CA LEU A 167 -0.90 -7.62 1.15
C LEU A 167 -1.36 -7.34 2.59
N HIS A 168 -2.63 -7.02 2.80
CA HIS A 168 -3.21 -6.79 4.12
C HIS A 168 -3.29 -8.08 4.93
N THR A 169 -3.75 -9.20 4.35
CA THR A 169 -3.74 -10.50 5.03
C THR A 169 -2.33 -10.89 5.48
N ARG A 170 -1.31 -10.76 4.60
CA ARG A 170 0.10 -11.00 4.95
C ARG A 170 0.53 -10.15 6.15
N THR A 171 0.23 -8.86 6.12
CA THR A 171 0.66 -7.92 7.16
C THR A 171 -0.04 -8.18 8.49
N ILE A 172 -1.35 -8.48 8.47
CA ILE A 172 -2.10 -8.89 9.65
C ILE A 172 -1.50 -10.16 10.25
N MET A 173 -1.27 -11.20 9.45
CA MET A 173 -0.69 -12.47 9.93
C MET A 173 0.71 -12.28 10.53
N HIS A 174 1.50 -11.38 9.95
CA HIS A 174 2.83 -11.06 10.47
C HIS A 174 2.75 -10.36 11.84
N ILE A 175 1.96 -9.28 11.95
CA ILE A 175 1.86 -8.48 13.17
C ILE A 175 1.19 -9.26 14.31
N SER A 176 0.11 -9.99 14.02
CA SER A 176 -0.61 -10.76 15.04
C SER A 176 0.21 -11.93 15.59
N GLY A 177 1.19 -12.44 14.83
CA GLY A 177 1.95 -13.63 15.19
C GLY A 177 1.41 -14.92 14.55
N LEU A 178 0.27 -14.85 13.85
CA LEU A 178 -0.30 -15.97 13.09
C LEU A 178 0.66 -16.55 12.05
N SER A 179 1.64 -15.76 11.60
CA SER A 179 2.73 -16.24 10.73
C SER A 179 3.55 -17.38 11.35
N LYS A 180 3.69 -17.41 12.68
CA LYS A 180 4.39 -18.48 13.42
C LYS A 180 3.47 -19.65 13.76
N GLU A 181 2.20 -19.37 14.03
CA GLU A 181 1.19 -20.38 14.37
C GLU A 181 0.78 -21.21 13.15
N HIS A 182 0.66 -20.56 11.98
CA HIS A 182 0.25 -21.17 10.72
C HIS A 182 1.25 -20.88 9.59
N PRO A 183 2.47 -21.45 9.66
CA PRO A 183 3.57 -21.11 8.74
C PRO A 183 3.27 -21.48 7.28
N ASP A 184 2.54 -22.56 7.02
CA ASP A 184 2.25 -23.00 5.65
C ASP A 184 1.16 -22.14 4.98
N LEU A 185 0.16 -21.72 5.75
CA LEU A 185 -0.82 -20.72 5.30
C LEU A 185 -0.11 -19.38 5.01
N TYR A 186 0.77 -18.94 5.90
CA TYR A 186 1.53 -17.70 5.72
C TYR A 186 2.42 -17.74 4.46
N LYS A 187 3.15 -18.84 4.22
CA LYS A 187 3.94 -19.02 2.98
C LYS A 187 3.05 -18.95 1.74
N THR A 188 1.85 -19.53 1.79
CA THR A 188 0.90 -19.48 0.67
C THR A 188 0.44 -18.05 0.42
N VAL A 189 0.05 -17.31 1.46
CA VAL A 189 -0.34 -15.90 1.36
C VAL A 189 0.80 -15.04 0.82
N VAL A 190 2.05 -15.27 1.24
CA VAL A 190 3.23 -14.57 0.73
C VAL A 190 3.44 -14.83 -0.77
N ARG A 191 3.31 -16.07 -1.22
CA ARG A 191 3.40 -16.42 -2.66
C ARG A 191 2.28 -15.78 -3.46
N CYS A 192 1.04 -15.89 -2.99
CA CYS A 192 -0.12 -15.26 -3.62
C CYS A 192 0.03 -13.74 -3.67
N ASN A 193 0.59 -13.11 -2.63
CA ASN A 193 0.88 -11.69 -2.62
C ASN A 193 1.86 -11.32 -3.74
N VAL A 194 2.98 -12.02 -3.91
CA VAL A 194 3.95 -11.70 -4.98
C VAL A 194 3.33 -11.89 -6.37
N VAL A 195 2.63 -13.00 -6.62
CA VAL A 195 2.00 -13.27 -7.92
C VAL A 195 0.92 -12.24 -8.23
N SER A 196 0.01 -12.00 -7.29
CA SER A 196 -1.05 -11.00 -7.44
C SER A 196 -0.48 -9.58 -7.59
N PHE A 197 0.64 -9.25 -6.93
CA PHE A 197 1.27 -7.94 -7.08
C PHE A 197 1.68 -7.71 -8.52
N VAL A 198 2.31 -8.70 -9.17
CA VAL A 198 2.71 -8.59 -10.57
C VAL A 198 1.50 -8.45 -11.48
N LEU A 199 0.47 -9.29 -11.30
CA LEU A 199 -0.72 -9.28 -12.15
C LEU A 199 -1.56 -8.01 -11.99
N TYR A 200 -1.98 -7.68 -10.78
CA TYR A 200 -2.91 -6.58 -10.53
C TYR A 200 -2.23 -5.20 -10.59
N ARG A 201 -0.96 -5.09 -10.14
CA ARG A 201 -0.27 -3.78 -10.10
C ARG A 201 0.55 -3.51 -11.34
N PHE A 202 1.36 -4.45 -11.85
CA PHE A 202 2.19 -4.17 -13.02
C PHE A 202 1.47 -4.46 -14.34
N VAL A 203 0.90 -5.66 -14.51
CA VAL A 203 0.21 -6.02 -15.76
C VAL A 203 -1.06 -5.19 -15.94
N GLY A 204 -1.92 -5.10 -14.92
CA GLY A 204 -3.14 -4.28 -14.97
C GLY A 204 -2.85 -2.82 -15.33
N GLN A 205 -1.85 -2.23 -14.68
CA GLN A 205 -1.43 -0.86 -14.97
C GLN A 205 -0.84 -0.69 -16.37
N ALA A 206 -0.04 -1.65 -16.86
CA ALA A 206 0.52 -1.61 -18.20
C ALA A 206 -0.58 -1.68 -19.28
N LEU A 207 -1.61 -2.49 -19.07
CA LEU A 207 -2.78 -2.57 -19.96
C LEU A 207 -3.56 -1.25 -19.98
N PHE A 208 -3.79 -0.65 -18.81
CA PHE A 208 -4.47 0.65 -18.72
C PHE A 208 -3.66 1.77 -19.40
N VAL A 209 -2.35 1.84 -19.18
CA VAL A 209 -1.48 2.83 -19.84
C VAL A 209 -1.44 2.62 -21.35
N ARG A 210 -1.34 1.36 -21.81
CA ARG A 210 -1.42 1.04 -23.24
C ARG A 210 -2.73 1.55 -23.85
N TRP A 211 -3.84 1.31 -23.18
CA TRP A 211 -5.14 1.83 -23.61
C TRP A 211 -5.13 3.37 -23.67
N ALA A 212 -4.66 4.05 -22.62
CA ALA A 212 -4.62 5.51 -22.54
C ALA A 212 -3.76 6.12 -23.66
N VAL A 213 -2.60 5.54 -23.95
CA VAL A 213 -1.72 5.98 -25.06
C VAL A 213 -2.41 5.82 -26.41
N SER A 214 -3.10 4.69 -26.65
CA SER A 214 -3.82 4.47 -27.91
C SER A 214 -5.01 5.42 -28.14
N HIS A 215 -5.49 6.09 -27.09
CA HIS A 215 -6.63 7.01 -27.12
C HIS A 215 -6.24 8.48 -26.89
N ILE A 216 -4.95 8.81 -26.83
CA ILE A 216 -4.47 10.15 -26.47
C ILE A 216 -5.05 11.27 -27.34
N ASN A 217 -5.18 11.03 -28.65
CA ASN A 217 -5.68 12.01 -29.62
C ASN A 217 -7.21 12.17 -29.58
N LYS A 218 -7.92 11.32 -28.83
CA LYS A 218 -9.39 11.28 -28.75
C LYS A 218 -9.91 11.81 -27.40
N MET A 219 -9.02 12.27 -26.52
CA MET A 219 -9.36 12.72 -25.18
C MET A 219 -8.92 14.17 -24.98
N HIS A 220 -9.69 14.94 -24.22
CA HIS A 220 -9.25 16.24 -23.74
C HIS A 220 -7.92 16.11 -22.98
N VAL A 221 -7.03 17.10 -23.13
CA VAL A 221 -5.68 17.10 -22.52
C VAL A 221 -5.73 16.86 -21.00
N PHE A 222 -6.76 17.37 -20.33
CA PHE A 222 -6.97 17.11 -18.90
C PHE A 222 -7.09 15.61 -18.58
N TYR A 223 -7.95 14.87 -19.31
CA TYR A 223 -8.13 13.44 -19.09
C TYR A 223 -6.88 12.64 -19.46
N VAL A 224 -6.14 13.08 -20.49
CA VAL A 224 -4.82 12.51 -20.83
C VAL A 224 -3.84 12.66 -19.67
N CYS A 225 -3.76 13.86 -19.08
CA CYS A 225 -2.90 14.11 -17.93
C CYS A 225 -3.25 13.23 -16.74
N VAL A 226 -4.54 13.01 -16.46
CA VAL A 226 -4.98 12.10 -15.39
C VAL A 226 -4.67 10.64 -15.74
N ALA A 227 -5.02 10.19 -16.95
CA ALA A 227 -4.88 8.81 -17.41
C ALA A 227 -3.43 8.35 -17.59
N LEU A 228 -2.49 9.26 -17.83
CA LEU A 228 -1.04 8.95 -17.92
C LEU A 228 -0.27 9.38 -16.67
N GLY A 229 -0.60 10.54 -16.10
CA GLY A 229 0.05 11.08 -14.91
C GLY A 229 -0.26 10.26 -13.66
N GLY A 230 -1.52 9.84 -13.48
CA GLY A 230 -1.93 8.94 -12.40
C GLY A 230 -1.09 7.67 -12.38
N PRO A 231 -1.10 6.84 -13.43
CA PRO A 231 -0.23 5.67 -13.51
C PRO A 231 1.25 5.98 -13.32
N SER A 232 1.75 7.12 -13.79
CA SER A 232 3.16 7.48 -13.58
C SER A 232 3.51 7.64 -12.09
N VAL A 233 2.63 8.23 -11.27
CA VAL A 233 2.81 8.30 -9.81
C VAL A 233 2.73 6.90 -9.20
N PHE A 234 1.74 6.11 -9.61
CA PHE A 234 1.50 4.79 -9.03
C PHE A 234 2.56 3.76 -9.39
N VAL A 235 3.25 3.89 -10.52
CA VAL A 235 4.34 2.97 -10.86
C VAL A 235 5.51 3.14 -9.88
N VAL A 236 5.82 4.38 -9.47
CA VAL A 236 6.88 4.67 -8.49
C VAL A 236 6.51 4.08 -7.12
N ILE A 237 5.26 4.29 -6.69
CA ILE A 237 4.73 3.74 -5.43
C ILE A 237 4.75 2.20 -5.47
N ASN A 238 4.29 1.60 -6.57
CA ASN A 238 4.21 0.15 -6.75
C ASN A 238 5.59 -0.50 -6.79
N VAL A 239 6.57 0.09 -7.49
CA VAL A 239 7.97 -0.40 -7.49
C VAL A 239 8.57 -0.34 -6.09
N THR A 240 8.36 0.77 -5.39
CA THR A 240 8.85 0.95 -4.02
C THR A 240 8.24 -0.07 -3.06
N LEU A 241 6.92 -0.26 -3.11
CA LEU A 241 6.21 -1.29 -2.33
C LEU A 241 6.66 -2.71 -2.68
N PHE A 242 6.83 -3.02 -3.96
CA PHE A 242 7.26 -4.34 -4.42
C PHE A 242 8.65 -4.68 -3.87
N PHE A 243 9.58 -3.74 -3.97
CA PHE A 243 10.91 -3.89 -3.41
C PHE A 243 10.86 -4.14 -1.90
N ARG A 244 10.07 -3.35 -1.16
CA ARG A 244 9.89 -3.51 0.29
C ARG A 244 9.34 -4.89 0.65
N VAL A 245 8.37 -5.40 -0.11
CA VAL A 245 7.81 -6.75 0.07
C VAL A 245 8.87 -7.84 -0.17
N LEU A 246 9.62 -7.75 -1.27
CA LEU A 246 10.67 -8.73 -1.60
C LEU A 246 11.78 -8.76 -0.55
N VAL A 247 12.16 -7.60 -0.02
CA VAL A 247 13.13 -7.50 1.08
C VAL A 247 12.59 -8.14 2.36
N ALA A 248 11.33 -7.84 2.71
CA ALA A 248 10.70 -8.34 3.93
C ALA A 248 10.45 -9.86 3.92
N ASP A 249 10.04 -10.41 2.78
CA ASP A 249 9.82 -11.86 2.61
C ASP A 249 11.10 -12.64 2.31
N GLY A 250 12.22 -11.92 2.18
CA GLY A 250 13.55 -12.49 2.12
C GLY A 250 14.02 -12.99 0.77
N TYR A 251 13.34 -12.60 -0.31
CA TYR A 251 13.77 -12.85 -1.68
C TYR A 251 15.03 -12.06 -2.07
N LEU A 252 15.35 -10.98 -1.34
CA LEU A 252 16.54 -10.15 -1.56
C LEU A 252 17.58 -10.32 -0.44
N SER A 253 18.86 -10.19 -0.81
CA SER A 253 20.02 -10.47 0.05
C SER A 253 20.11 -9.54 1.27
N GLU A 254 20.84 -9.98 2.30
CA GLU A 254 20.98 -9.25 3.57
C GLU A 254 21.51 -7.81 3.42
N ARG A 255 22.30 -7.53 2.38
CA ARG A 255 22.81 -6.18 2.06
C ARG A 255 21.67 -5.20 1.79
N TRP A 256 20.63 -5.64 1.07
CA TRP A 256 19.46 -4.82 0.77
C TRP A 256 18.54 -4.66 1.97
N ARG A 257 18.41 -5.70 2.81
CA ARG A 257 17.70 -5.60 4.11
C ARG A 257 18.34 -4.56 5.02
N SER A 258 19.68 -4.56 5.13
CA SER A 258 20.40 -3.59 5.96
C SER A 258 20.25 -2.16 5.45
N LYS A 259 20.29 -1.91 4.13
CA LYS A 259 20.08 -0.56 3.57
C LYS A 259 18.65 -0.06 3.80
N ALA A 260 17.64 -0.91 3.58
CA ALA A 260 16.24 -0.56 3.82
C ALA A 260 15.94 -0.28 5.31
N ALA A 261 16.65 -0.94 6.23
CA ALA A 261 16.57 -0.66 7.66
C ALA A 261 17.33 0.63 8.05
N ILE A 262 18.49 0.91 7.47
CA ILE A 262 19.30 2.12 7.74
C ILE A 262 18.57 3.38 7.29
N ASP A 263 17.99 3.38 6.09
CA ASP A 263 17.16 4.51 5.62
C ASP A 263 16.03 4.78 6.62
N ARG A 264 15.44 3.72 7.18
CA ARG A 264 14.38 3.83 8.20
C ARG A 264 14.85 4.59 9.45
N TYR A 265 15.99 4.23 10.03
CA TYR A 265 16.51 4.89 11.23
C TYR A 265 17.03 6.31 10.98
N ALA A 266 17.72 6.55 9.86
CA ALA A 266 18.21 7.89 9.50
C ALA A 266 17.05 8.88 9.25
N ILE A 267 15.96 8.37 8.69
CA ILE A 267 14.75 9.15 8.40
C ILE A 267 13.99 9.54 9.67
N HIS A 268 13.85 8.63 10.65
CA HIS A 268 13.23 8.95 11.94
C HIS A 268 14.02 10.01 12.73
N ALA A 269 15.35 10.01 12.64
CA ALA A 269 16.19 11.03 13.27
C ALA A 269 16.06 12.42 12.60
N SER A 270 15.85 12.46 11.29
CA SER A 270 15.70 13.72 10.54
C SER A 270 14.30 14.35 10.62
N ALA A 271 13.29 13.61 11.09
CA ALA A 271 11.91 14.07 11.08
C ALA A 271 11.42 14.70 12.40
N PHE A 272 12.12 14.53 13.54
CA PHE A 272 11.55 14.91 14.84
C PHE A 272 12.62 15.35 15.86
N PHE A 273 13.05 16.62 15.77
CA PHE A 273 13.39 17.36 16.99
C PHE A 273 12.07 17.75 17.66
N GLY A 274 11.58 16.91 18.59
CA GLY A 274 10.57 17.32 19.56
C GLY A 274 9.37 16.37 19.73
N VAL A 275 9.43 15.54 20.77
CA VAL A 275 8.31 14.88 21.50
C VAL A 275 7.79 13.56 20.90
N TYR A 276 7.66 12.52 21.74
CA TYR A 276 7.22 11.13 21.45
C TYR A 276 8.27 10.16 20.86
N SER A 277 9.41 10.04 21.53
CA SER A 277 10.46 9.04 21.21
C SER A 277 10.10 7.58 21.57
N GLY A 278 9.10 7.34 22.44
CA GLY A 278 8.80 6.01 22.97
C GLY A 278 8.07 5.06 22.00
N GLN A 279 7.02 5.55 21.32
CA GLN A 279 6.17 4.70 20.46
C GLN A 279 6.80 4.37 19.10
N LEU A 280 7.70 5.22 18.61
CA LEU A 280 8.33 5.10 17.28
C LEU A 280 9.45 4.05 17.24
N ILE A 281 10.21 3.91 18.33
CA ILE A 281 11.26 2.88 18.44
C ILE A 281 10.63 1.48 18.47
N GLU A 282 9.50 1.36 19.16
CA GLU A 282 8.76 0.11 19.29
C GLU A 282 8.19 -0.35 17.93
N ALA A 283 7.57 0.55 17.16
CA ALA A 283 7.05 0.25 15.82
C ALA A 283 8.13 -0.23 14.83
N ALA A 284 9.35 0.30 14.91
CA ALA A 284 10.48 -0.10 14.05
C ALA A 284 11.05 -1.49 14.42
N GLN A 285 11.03 -1.84 15.70
CA GLN A 285 11.63 -3.08 16.23
C GLN A 285 10.76 -4.33 15.97
N TRP A 286 9.45 -4.15 15.73
CA TRP A 286 8.51 -5.25 15.50
C TRP A 286 8.31 -5.66 14.03
N GLU A 287 8.63 -4.79 13.06
CA GLU A 287 8.60 -5.18 11.64
C GLU A 287 9.85 -5.97 11.21
N PHE A 288 10.97 -5.75 11.90
CA PHE A 288 12.21 -6.48 11.70
C PHE A 288 12.82 -6.72 13.08
N PRO A 289 12.63 -7.90 13.72
CA PRO A 289 13.38 -8.20 14.92
C PRO A 289 14.85 -8.06 14.55
N ALA A 290 15.59 -7.26 15.32
CA ALA A 290 17.00 -7.06 15.12
C ALA A 290 17.64 -8.42 14.82
N VAL A 291 18.34 -8.52 13.68
CA VAL A 291 19.28 -9.62 13.46
C VAL A 291 20.02 -9.75 14.78
N SER A 292 19.96 -10.95 15.36
CA SER A 292 20.79 -11.33 16.49
C SER A 292 22.24 -11.02 16.10
N ARG A 293 22.67 -9.79 16.37
CA ARG A 293 24.07 -9.51 16.57
C ARG A 293 24.32 -10.24 17.86
N LYS A 294 24.79 -11.50 17.75
CA LYS A 294 25.78 -11.96 18.72
C LYS A 294 26.73 -10.78 18.88
N PRO A 295 26.94 -10.27 20.10
CA PRO A 295 27.91 -9.20 20.28
C PRO A 295 29.19 -9.73 19.65
N VAL A 296 29.60 -9.11 18.55
CA VAL A 296 30.97 -9.23 18.09
C VAL A 296 31.71 -8.53 19.22
N SER A 297 32.13 -9.34 20.19
CA SER A 297 33.25 -8.97 21.04
C SER A 297 34.34 -8.61 20.03
N TYR A 298 34.59 -7.31 19.88
CA TYR A 298 35.92 -6.86 19.55
C TYR A 298 36.78 -7.30 20.73
N GLY A 299 37.07 -8.60 20.78
CA GLY A 299 38.15 -9.13 21.57
C GLY A 299 39.36 -8.39 21.03
N ASN A 300 39.97 -7.58 21.89
CA ASN A 300 41.21 -6.87 21.63
C ASN A 300 42.31 -7.94 21.44
N GLY A 301 42.28 -8.60 20.27
CA GLY A 301 43.14 -9.70 19.85
C GLY A 301 44.46 -9.21 19.27
N ARG A 302 44.75 -7.91 19.42
CA ARG A 302 46.03 -7.29 19.06
C ARG A 302 46.88 -6.84 20.24
N GLU A 303 46.37 -6.87 21.47
CA GLU A 303 47.19 -6.60 22.68
C GLU A 303 47.67 -7.85 23.41
N ARG A 304 47.08 -9.03 23.13
CA ARG A 304 47.52 -10.31 23.74
C ARG A 304 48.58 -11.07 22.94
N ARG A 305 49.14 -10.47 21.89
CA ARG A 305 50.21 -11.08 21.07
C ARG A 305 51.58 -10.38 21.17
N LEU A 306 51.71 -9.40 22.08
CA LEU A 306 52.98 -8.76 22.43
C LEU A 306 53.42 -9.00 23.89
N HIS A 307 52.55 -9.58 24.73
CA HIS A 307 52.90 -10.02 26.10
C HIS A 307 53.17 -11.52 26.24
N ALA A 308 53.09 -12.29 25.15
CA ALA A 308 53.31 -13.74 25.12
C ALA A 308 54.61 -14.17 24.41
N VAL A 309 55.46 -13.22 24.00
CA VAL A 309 56.77 -13.49 23.37
C VAL A 309 57.95 -13.06 24.27
N HIS A 310 57.68 -12.60 25.49
CA HIS A 310 58.72 -12.15 26.43
C HIS A 310 58.81 -12.96 27.74
N CYS A 311 58.16 -14.13 27.81
CA CYS A 311 58.22 -15.04 28.97
C CYS A 311 58.63 -16.48 28.63
N GLU A 312 59.27 -16.70 27.48
CA GLU A 312 59.71 -18.04 27.03
C GLU A 312 61.23 -18.10 26.77
N LEU A 313 62.01 -17.36 27.58
CA LEU A 313 63.49 -17.38 27.55
C LEU A 313 64.14 -17.33 28.96
N ALA A 314 63.44 -17.78 30.00
CA ALA A 314 64.03 -17.87 31.34
C ALA A 314 63.44 -19.02 32.17
N SER A 315 63.69 -20.26 31.77
CA SER A 315 63.80 -21.41 32.70
C SER A 315 64.15 -22.69 31.92
N GLY A 316 65.40 -22.77 31.48
CA GLY A 316 66.02 -24.01 31.07
C GLY A 316 67.31 -24.22 31.89
N PHE A 317 67.46 -25.45 32.43
CA PHE A 317 68.67 -26.09 33.02
C PHE A 317 68.82 -26.09 34.57
N PRO A 318 69.41 -27.17 35.16
CA PRO A 318 68.64 -28.22 35.83
C PRO A 318 69.15 -28.65 37.24
N LYS A 319 68.45 -29.62 37.83
CA LYS A 319 68.76 -30.58 38.93
C LYS A 319 70.21 -30.63 39.46
N HIS A 320 70.38 -30.68 40.78
CA HIS A 320 70.86 -31.84 41.58
C HIS A 320 71.18 -31.43 43.04
N HIS A 321 70.78 -32.30 43.98
CA HIS A 321 71.20 -32.47 45.39
C HIS A 321 71.34 -31.26 46.33
#